data_AF-A0A7V5K3P2-F1
#
_entry.id   AF-A0A7V5K3P2-F1
#
_cell.length_a   1.000
_cell.length_b   1.000
_cell.length_c   1.000
_cell.angle_alpha   90.00
_cell.angle_beta   90.00
_cell.angle_gamma   90.00
#
_symmetry.space_group_name_H-M   'P 1'
#
loop_
_entity.id
_entity.type
_entity.pdbx_description
1 polymer ?
#
loop_
_entity_poly.entity_id
_entity_poly.type
_entity_poly.pdbx_seq_one_letter_code
_entity_poly.pdbx_strand_id
1 'polypeptide(L)'
;MPGLYVFPGGTLEPWDADPGLPEDVWDEPLSRVLERMGRGLPVGQARAHLVAAIRETFEETGVLLASLEGEKETPRACILQGSLRRPKGECRRFKDLVMSPGIKLRASSLAAWAHWVTPEGLPKRFDTRFYVALHPAGQRCLPDEIETTQGTWIRPLHAILGNHDGRMPLSPPTLATLHELL
;
A
#
# COMPACT_ATOMS: atom_id res chain seq x y z
N MET A 1 -2.94 14.51 -4.11
CA MET A 1 -3.46 15.33 -5.24
C MET A 1 -4.85 15.81 -4.83
N PRO A 2 -5.07 17.12 -4.59
CA PRO A 2 -6.34 17.57 -4.01
C PRO A 2 -7.52 17.29 -4.95
N GLY A 3 -8.62 16.75 -4.42
CA GLY A 3 -9.87 16.55 -5.16
C GLY A 3 -9.90 15.39 -6.16
N LEU A 4 -8.86 14.56 -6.19
CA LEU A 4 -8.83 13.34 -7.02
C LEU A 4 -8.94 12.10 -6.13
N TYR A 5 -9.68 11.11 -6.62
CA TYR A 5 -9.66 9.76 -6.10
C TYR A 5 -8.40 9.04 -6.60
N VAL A 6 -7.70 8.44 -5.65
CA VAL A 6 -6.44 7.69 -5.84
C VAL A 6 -6.48 6.42 -5.01
N PHE A 7 -5.59 5.47 -5.32
CA PHE A 7 -5.30 4.37 -4.40
C PHE A 7 -4.35 4.86 -3.31
N PRO A 8 -4.32 4.22 -2.12
CA PRO A 8 -3.37 4.55 -1.07
C PRO A 8 -1.93 4.46 -1.57
N GLY A 9 -1.09 5.42 -1.20
CA GLY A 9 0.29 5.45 -1.66
C GLY A 9 0.94 6.81 -1.53
N GLY A 10 2.27 6.79 -1.41
CA GLY A 10 3.04 8.01 -1.18
C GLY A 10 4.50 7.85 -1.55
N THR A 11 5.30 8.78 -1.03
CA THR A 11 6.74 8.81 -1.27
C THR A 11 7.47 7.81 -0.39
N LEU A 12 8.60 7.29 -0.88
CA LEU A 12 9.52 6.55 -0.04
C LEU A 12 10.02 7.45 1.09
N GLU A 13 10.02 6.92 2.29
CA GLU A 13 10.67 7.49 3.45
C GLU A 13 12.03 6.83 3.68
N PRO A 14 13.01 7.53 4.28
CA PRO A 14 14.34 6.94 4.53
C PRO A 14 14.30 5.61 5.28
N TRP A 15 13.31 5.41 6.15
CA TRP A 15 13.20 4.20 6.96
C TRP A 15 12.64 3.00 6.16
N ASP A 16 11.92 3.20 5.05
CA ASP A 16 11.43 2.09 4.21
C ASP A 16 12.61 1.27 3.66
N ALA A 17 13.76 1.94 3.45
CA ALA A 17 15.02 1.36 3.02
C ALA A 17 15.95 0.96 4.20
N ASP A 18 15.50 1.03 5.46
CA ASP A 18 16.36 0.87 6.65
C ASP A 18 16.97 -0.52 6.71
N PRO A 19 18.28 -0.72 6.49
CA PRO A 19 18.90 -2.04 6.48
C PRO A 19 18.74 -2.81 7.79
N GLY A 20 18.36 -2.14 8.90
CA GLY A 20 18.03 -2.77 10.17
C GLY A 20 16.68 -3.51 10.23
N LEU A 21 15.82 -3.42 9.20
CA LEU A 21 14.64 -4.28 9.13
C LEU A 21 15.05 -5.76 9.08
N PRO A 22 14.47 -6.64 9.91
CA PRO A 22 14.79 -8.06 9.91
C PRO A 22 14.63 -8.68 8.53
N GLU A 23 15.54 -9.59 8.13
CA GLU A 23 15.41 -10.28 6.84
C GLU A 23 14.15 -11.15 6.78
N ASP A 24 13.73 -11.66 7.93
CA ASP A 24 12.55 -12.49 8.13
C ASP A 24 11.29 -11.66 8.41
N VAL A 25 11.30 -10.36 8.18
CA VAL A 25 10.13 -9.48 8.36
C VAL A 25 8.93 -9.87 7.48
N TRP A 26 9.15 -10.65 6.43
CA TRP A 26 8.15 -11.09 5.47
C TRP A 26 7.59 -12.48 5.82
N ASP A 27 6.36 -12.76 5.41
CA ASP A 27 5.73 -14.09 5.55
C ASP A 27 6.24 -15.13 4.53
N GLU A 28 7.11 -14.72 3.62
CA GLU A 28 7.85 -15.58 2.69
C GLU A 28 9.30 -15.08 2.52
N PRO A 29 10.26 -15.92 2.07
CA PRO A 29 11.65 -15.49 1.92
C PRO A 29 11.79 -14.26 1.01
N LEU A 30 12.59 -13.27 1.41
CA LEU A 30 12.80 -12.03 0.66
C LEU A 30 13.19 -12.27 -0.81
N SER A 31 13.95 -13.32 -1.10
CA SER A 31 14.30 -13.70 -2.47
C SER A 31 13.07 -13.97 -3.36
N ARG A 32 12.03 -14.65 -2.84
CA ARG A 32 10.76 -14.91 -3.53
C ARG A 32 9.97 -13.63 -3.74
N VAL A 33 9.94 -12.77 -2.73
CA VAL A 33 9.30 -11.45 -2.78
C VAL A 33 9.91 -10.61 -3.92
N LEU A 34 11.24 -10.55 -3.98
CA LEU A 34 11.97 -9.76 -4.97
C LEU A 34 11.88 -10.33 -6.38
N GLU A 35 11.85 -11.65 -6.53
CA GLU A 35 11.66 -12.31 -7.83
C GLU A 35 10.31 -11.92 -8.48
N ARG A 36 9.26 -11.87 -7.66
CA ARG A 36 7.90 -11.52 -8.07
C ARG A 36 7.72 -10.01 -8.30
N MET A 37 8.27 -9.18 -7.42
CA MET A 37 7.87 -7.77 -7.31
C MET A 37 9.02 -6.76 -7.41
N GLY A 38 10.27 -7.20 -7.34
CA GLY A 38 11.46 -6.34 -7.34
C GLY A 38 12.12 -6.15 -8.70
N ARG A 39 11.48 -6.58 -9.80
CA ARG A 39 12.10 -6.57 -11.14
C ARG A 39 12.54 -5.17 -11.55
N GLY A 40 13.79 -5.09 -12.03
CA GLY A 40 14.41 -3.86 -12.53
C GLY A 40 14.91 -2.90 -11.44
N LEU A 41 14.96 -3.32 -10.18
CA LEU A 41 15.47 -2.51 -9.06
C LEU A 41 16.59 -3.22 -8.29
N PRO A 42 17.54 -2.47 -7.72
CA PRO A 42 18.40 -2.98 -6.65
C PRO A 42 17.57 -3.48 -5.46
N VAL A 43 18.05 -4.53 -4.79
CA VAL A 43 17.37 -5.19 -3.67
C VAL A 43 16.84 -4.20 -2.62
N GLY A 44 17.66 -3.24 -2.20
CA GLY A 44 17.27 -2.23 -1.21
C GLY A 44 16.13 -1.33 -1.68
N GLN A 45 16.12 -0.94 -2.97
CA GLN A 45 15.04 -0.11 -3.54
C GLN A 45 13.75 -0.91 -3.71
N ALA A 46 13.85 -2.14 -4.21
CA ALA A 46 12.70 -3.03 -4.32
C ALA A 46 12.04 -3.26 -2.94
N ARG A 47 12.86 -3.50 -1.92
CA ARG A 47 12.38 -3.66 -0.54
C ARG A 47 11.71 -2.37 -0.05
N ALA A 48 12.33 -1.21 -0.28
CA ALA A 48 11.77 0.08 0.12
C ALA A 48 10.40 0.35 -0.51
N HIS A 49 10.22 0.09 -1.80
CA HIS A 49 8.91 0.25 -2.45
C HIS A 49 7.83 -0.65 -1.87
N LEU A 50 8.17 -1.90 -1.54
CA LEU A 50 7.23 -2.85 -0.95
C LEU A 50 6.84 -2.45 0.48
N VAL A 51 7.82 -2.04 1.29
CA VAL A 51 7.58 -1.54 2.65
C VAL A 51 6.72 -0.28 2.61
N ALA A 52 7.05 0.67 1.74
CA ALA A 52 6.28 1.90 1.57
C ALA A 52 4.84 1.63 1.13
N ALA A 53 4.60 0.70 0.20
CA ALA A 53 3.26 0.34 -0.23
C ALA A 53 2.40 -0.19 0.93
N ILE A 54 2.97 -1.02 1.80
CA ILE A 54 2.27 -1.54 2.98
C ILE A 54 2.07 -0.45 4.03
N ARG A 55 3.10 0.38 4.29
CA ARG A 55 3.01 1.52 5.23
C ARG A 55 1.90 2.48 4.80
N GLU A 56 1.94 2.99 3.58
CA GLU A 56 0.96 3.98 3.11
C GLU A 56 -0.46 3.40 3.09
N THR A 57 -0.62 2.12 2.72
CA THR A 57 -1.91 1.43 2.83
C THR A 57 -2.42 1.45 4.28
N PHE A 58 -1.54 1.13 5.24
CA PHE A 58 -1.91 1.15 6.66
C PHE A 58 -2.19 2.57 7.17
N GLU A 59 -1.36 3.55 6.84
CA GLU A 59 -1.48 4.93 7.31
C GLU A 59 -2.75 5.60 6.76
N GLU A 60 -3.05 5.43 5.48
CA GLU A 60 -4.19 6.10 4.85
C GLU A 60 -5.53 5.38 5.07
N THR A 61 -5.52 4.05 5.25
CA THR A 61 -6.77 3.26 5.30
C THR A 61 -6.98 2.47 6.59
N GLY A 62 -5.94 2.38 7.42
CA GLY A 62 -5.88 1.46 8.56
C GLY A 62 -5.71 0.00 8.18
N VAL A 63 -5.75 -0.39 6.90
CA VAL A 63 -5.62 -1.80 6.50
C VAL A 63 -4.17 -2.26 6.68
N LEU A 64 -3.97 -3.24 7.54
CA LEU A 64 -2.67 -3.83 7.84
C LEU A 64 -2.45 -5.09 7.02
N LEU A 65 -1.51 -5.05 6.07
CA LEU A 65 -1.05 -6.22 5.30
C LEU A 65 0.06 -6.95 6.07
N ALA A 66 -0.28 -7.44 7.28
CA ALA A 66 0.60 -8.21 8.13
C ALA A 66 -0.17 -9.32 8.89
N SER A 67 0.57 -10.29 9.41
CA SER A 67 0.07 -11.38 10.26
C SER A 67 1.00 -11.56 11.46
N LEU A 68 0.49 -12.23 12.49
CA LEU A 68 1.33 -12.78 13.54
C LEU A 68 1.96 -14.10 13.08
N GLU A 69 3.17 -14.38 13.51
CA GLU A 69 3.90 -15.59 13.20
C GLU A 69 3.09 -16.83 13.63
N GLY A 70 2.99 -17.80 12.72
CA GLY A 70 2.15 -19.00 12.91
C GLY A 70 0.67 -18.80 12.59
N GLU A 71 0.21 -17.58 12.33
CA GLU A 71 -1.18 -17.31 11.93
C GLU A 71 -1.27 -17.06 10.42
N LYS A 72 -2.06 -17.88 9.73
CA LYS A 72 -2.40 -17.67 8.32
C LYS A 72 -3.62 -16.77 8.13
N GLU A 73 -4.41 -16.58 9.19
CA GLU A 73 -5.72 -15.93 9.15
C GLU A 73 -5.77 -14.59 9.88
N THR A 74 -6.80 -13.83 9.55
CA THR A 74 -7.04 -12.42 9.86
C THR A 74 -7.55 -12.02 11.26
N PRO A 75 -8.07 -12.90 12.16
CA PRO A 75 -8.74 -12.44 13.39
C PRO A 75 -7.89 -11.53 14.27
N ARG A 76 -6.62 -11.87 14.53
CA ARG A 76 -5.74 -11.00 15.35
C ARG A 76 -5.22 -9.80 14.58
N ALA A 77 -5.09 -9.89 13.25
CA ALA A 77 -4.75 -8.72 12.43
C ALA A 77 -5.81 -7.61 12.55
N CYS A 78 -7.08 -7.97 12.75
CA CYS A 78 -8.16 -7.01 13.03
C CYS A 78 -8.00 -6.33 14.40
N ILE A 79 -7.57 -7.08 15.41
CA ILE A 79 -7.28 -6.55 16.76
C ILE A 79 -6.10 -5.58 16.67
N LEU A 80 -5.03 -5.98 15.98
CA LEU A 80 -3.87 -5.13 15.72
C LEU A 80 -4.30 -3.84 15.02
N GLN A 81 -5.05 -3.92 13.91
CA GLN A 81 -5.61 -2.75 13.23
C GLN A 81 -6.31 -1.81 14.22
N GLY A 82 -7.19 -2.33 15.07
CA GLY A 82 -7.93 -1.53 16.05
C GLY A 82 -7.04 -0.84 17.10
N SER A 83 -6.00 -1.52 17.58
CA SER A 83 -5.06 -0.98 18.57
C SER A 83 -4.10 0.08 18.00
N LEU A 84 -3.88 0.07 16.68
CA LEU A 84 -2.82 0.86 16.04
C LEU A 84 -3.32 2.05 15.22
N ARG A 85 -4.64 2.13 14.97
CA ARG A 85 -5.26 3.17 14.15
C ARG A 85 -5.05 4.56 14.77
N ARG A 86 -4.11 5.35 14.25
CA ARG A 86 -3.80 6.73 14.67
C ARG A 86 -3.33 7.60 13.48
N PRO A 87 -3.42 8.94 13.60
CA PRO A 87 -3.12 9.87 12.52
C PRO A 87 -1.71 9.77 11.91
N LYS A 88 -1.59 10.08 10.61
CA LYS A 88 -0.34 10.16 9.82
C LYS A 88 0.67 11.14 10.45
N GLY A 89 1.96 10.77 10.45
CA GLY A 89 3.06 11.51 11.12
C GLY A 89 3.74 10.74 12.25
N GLU A 90 3.26 9.54 12.53
CA GLU A 90 3.85 8.62 13.50
C GLU A 90 4.61 7.48 12.80
N CYS A 91 5.50 7.79 11.85
CA CYS A 91 6.34 6.78 11.16
C CYS A 91 7.08 5.85 12.15
N ARG A 92 7.29 6.34 13.39
CA ARG A 92 7.75 5.53 14.52
C ARG A 92 6.84 4.33 14.76
N ARG A 93 5.51 4.44 14.72
CA ARG A 93 4.59 3.33 15.04
C ARG A 93 4.51 2.24 13.99
N PHE A 94 4.52 2.55 12.70
CA PHE A 94 4.58 1.49 11.69
C PHE A 94 5.93 0.78 11.77
N LYS A 95 7.03 1.53 11.89
CA LYS A 95 8.35 0.95 12.14
C LYS A 95 8.37 0.08 13.40
N ASP A 96 7.87 0.58 14.53
CA ASP A 96 7.81 -0.13 15.81
C ASP A 96 6.99 -1.42 15.68
N LEU A 97 5.90 -1.38 14.91
CA LEU A 97 5.10 -2.57 14.60
C LEU A 97 5.89 -3.61 13.81
N VAL A 98 6.56 -3.19 12.74
CA VAL A 98 7.34 -4.10 11.89
C VAL A 98 8.55 -4.67 12.64
N MET A 99 9.08 -3.92 13.59
CA MET A 99 10.16 -4.36 14.49
C MET A 99 9.64 -5.19 15.68
N SER A 100 8.32 -5.30 15.86
CA SER A 100 7.75 -6.06 16.98
C SER A 100 7.90 -7.57 16.74
N PRO A 101 8.32 -8.35 17.76
CA PRO A 101 8.47 -9.79 17.63
C PRO A 101 7.19 -10.47 17.14
N GLY A 102 7.35 -11.39 16.19
CA GLY A 102 6.25 -12.18 15.65
C GLY A 102 5.36 -11.45 14.65
N ILE A 103 5.61 -10.19 14.27
CA ILE A 103 4.89 -9.56 13.15
C ILE A 103 5.59 -9.91 11.83
N LYS A 104 4.80 -10.35 10.85
CA LYS A 104 5.25 -10.66 9.49
C LYS A 104 4.43 -9.89 8.46
N LEU A 105 5.08 -9.12 7.59
CA LEU A 105 4.47 -8.45 6.45
C LEU A 105 4.03 -9.48 5.40
N ARG A 106 2.79 -9.37 4.93
CA ARG A 106 2.16 -10.37 4.04
C ARG A 106 2.53 -10.17 2.58
N ALA A 107 3.82 -10.24 2.24
CA ALA A 107 4.30 -10.17 0.87
C ALA A 107 3.65 -11.24 -0.04
N SER A 108 3.35 -12.41 0.52
CA SER A 108 2.66 -13.49 -0.21
C SER A 108 1.35 -13.04 -0.86
N SER A 109 0.69 -12.05 -0.26
CA SER A 109 -0.61 -11.51 -0.64
C SER A 109 -0.52 -10.27 -1.54
N LEU A 110 0.69 -9.78 -1.84
CA LEU A 110 0.94 -8.68 -2.77
C LEU A 110 1.44 -9.20 -4.13
N ALA A 111 1.05 -8.51 -5.20
CA ALA A 111 1.64 -8.69 -6.52
C ALA A 111 1.94 -7.33 -7.15
N ALA A 112 3.00 -7.26 -7.97
CA ALA A 112 3.25 -6.09 -8.79
C ALA A 112 2.17 -6.00 -9.87
N TRP A 113 1.66 -4.79 -10.12
CA TRP A 113 0.59 -4.55 -11.08
C TRP A 113 1.04 -3.67 -12.24
N ALA A 114 1.50 -2.46 -11.95
CA ALA A 114 1.91 -1.49 -12.97
C ALA A 114 3.09 -0.63 -12.50
N HIS A 115 3.79 -0.02 -13.45
CA HIS A 115 4.84 0.97 -13.20
C HIS A 115 4.53 2.18 -14.07
N TRP A 116 4.27 3.32 -13.42
CA TRP A 116 3.87 4.54 -14.08
C TRP A 116 4.86 5.65 -13.78
N VAL A 117 5.49 6.16 -14.84
CA VAL A 117 6.39 7.30 -14.77
C VAL A 117 5.68 8.51 -15.36
N THR A 118 5.58 9.57 -14.59
CA THR A 118 4.95 10.81 -15.06
C THR A 118 5.72 11.35 -16.27
N PRO A 119 5.05 11.66 -17.39
CA PRO A 119 5.69 12.18 -18.60
C PRO A 119 6.58 13.39 -18.36
N GLU A 120 7.57 13.56 -19.24
CA GLU A 120 8.42 14.75 -19.25
C GLU A 120 7.59 16.01 -19.62
N GLY A 121 7.95 17.15 -19.02
CA GLY A 121 7.25 18.44 -19.25
C GLY A 121 6.15 18.78 -18.25
N LEU A 122 5.73 17.85 -17.39
CA LEU A 122 4.84 18.16 -16.26
C LEU A 122 5.64 18.70 -15.05
N PRO A 123 5.11 19.70 -14.32
CA PRO A 123 5.84 20.38 -13.24
C PRO A 123 6.12 19.48 -12.04
N LYS A 124 5.29 18.46 -11.82
CA LYS A 124 5.48 17.45 -10.77
C LYS A 124 5.56 16.08 -11.42
N ARG A 125 6.61 15.33 -11.10
CA ARG A 125 6.86 14.00 -11.65
C ARG A 125 6.96 12.97 -10.54
N PHE A 126 6.41 11.80 -10.81
CA PHE A 126 6.49 10.64 -9.95
C PHE A 126 6.92 9.43 -10.75
N ASP A 127 7.74 8.58 -10.12
CA ASP A 127 8.03 7.22 -10.55
C ASP A 127 7.29 6.30 -9.56
N THR A 128 6.12 5.83 -9.97
CA THR A 128 5.17 5.15 -9.08
C THR A 128 5.03 3.69 -9.48
N ARG A 129 5.24 2.79 -8.52
CA ARG A 129 5.00 1.37 -8.67
C ARG A 129 3.70 1.00 -7.97
N PHE A 130 2.83 0.32 -8.69
CA PHE A 130 1.53 -0.14 -8.22
C PHE A 130 1.62 -1.60 -7.82
N TYR A 131 1.03 -1.91 -6.68
CA TYR A 131 0.87 -3.26 -6.16
C TYR A 131 -0.62 -3.53 -5.95
N VAL A 132 -1.01 -4.79 -6.11
CA VAL A 132 -2.36 -5.26 -5.82
C VAL A 132 -2.30 -6.27 -4.67
N ALA A 133 -3.30 -6.22 -3.80
CA ALA A 133 -3.48 -7.19 -2.72
C ALA A 133 -4.95 -7.52 -2.54
N LEU A 134 -5.23 -8.73 -2.06
CA LEU A 134 -6.56 -9.07 -1.58
C LEU A 134 -6.81 -8.38 -0.24
N HIS A 135 -7.98 -7.75 -0.10
CA HIS A 135 -8.37 -7.13 1.14
C HIS A 135 -8.46 -8.17 2.28
N PRO A 136 -7.71 -8.02 3.39
CA PRO A 136 -7.76 -8.96 4.50
C PRO A 136 -9.16 -9.02 5.13
N ALA A 137 -9.75 -10.21 5.23
CA ALA A 137 -11.09 -10.39 5.79
C ALA A 137 -11.20 -9.85 7.23
N GLY A 138 -12.30 -9.18 7.56
CA GLY A 138 -12.56 -8.68 8.92
C GLY A 138 -11.92 -7.33 9.25
N GLN A 139 -10.97 -6.85 8.44
CA GLN A 139 -10.46 -5.49 8.58
C GLN A 139 -11.44 -4.47 7.99
N ARG A 140 -11.42 -3.26 8.52
CA ARG A 140 -12.17 -2.13 7.95
C ARG A 140 -11.21 -1.19 7.24
N CYS A 141 -11.52 -0.85 6.00
CA CYS A 141 -10.84 0.20 5.24
C CYS A 141 -11.57 1.52 5.52
N LEU A 142 -10.91 2.42 6.23
CA LEU A 142 -11.47 3.71 6.61
C LEU A 142 -10.38 4.77 6.45
N PRO A 143 -10.68 5.90 5.78
CA PRO A 143 -9.69 6.93 5.55
C PRO A 143 -9.12 7.48 6.87
N ASP A 144 -7.92 8.06 6.79
CA ASP A 144 -7.23 8.68 7.92
C ASP A 144 -7.89 9.98 8.41
N GLU A 145 -8.79 10.56 7.61
CA GLU A 145 -9.47 11.84 7.85
C GLU A 145 -8.53 13.05 7.94
N ILE A 146 -7.28 12.91 7.48
CA ILE A 146 -6.27 13.98 7.47
C ILE A 146 -5.91 14.33 6.03
N GLU A 147 -5.26 13.41 5.32
CA GLU A 147 -4.93 13.58 3.91
C GLU A 147 -6.10 13.13 3.04
N THR A 148 -6.73 12.03 3.45
CA THR A 148 -7.85 11.43 2.74
C THR A 148 -9.12 11.68 3.54
N THR A 149 -10.02 12.49 2.99
CA THR A 149 -11.30 12.83 3.65
C THR A 149 -12.41 11.85 3.32
N GLN A 150 -12.25 11.05 2.26
CA GLN A 150 -13.23 10.08 1.78
C GLN A 150 -12.53 8.85 1.23
N GLY A 151 -13.07 7.67 1.53
CA GLY A 151 -12.65 6.39 0.97
C GLY A 151 -13.88 5.55 0.66
N THR A 152 -13.85 4.76 -0.42
CA THR A 152 -14.99 3.93 -0.82
C THR A 152 -14.55 2.64 -1.50
N TRP A 153 -15.30 1.57 -1.28
CA TRP A 153 -15.24 0.36 -2.10
C TRP A 153 -16.19 0.51 -3.27
N ILE A 154 -15.67 0.42 -4.48
CA ILE A 154 -16.44 0.64 -5.70
C ILE A 154 -16.03 -0.37 -6.79
N ARG A 155 -16.99 -0.77 -7.62
CA ARG A 155 -16.70 -1.59 -8.81
C ARG A 155 -15.93 -0.75 -9.82
N PRO A 156 -14.88 -1.27 -10.49
CA PRO A 156 -14.09 -0.50 -11.43
C PRO A 156 -14.92 0.24 -12.49
N LEU A 157 -15.90 -0.45 -13.09
CA LEU A 157 -16.79 0.15 -14.09
C LEU A 157 -17.55 1.37 -13.55
N HIS A 158 -18.04 1.32 -12.31
CA HIS A 158 -18.78 2.44 -11.72
C HIS A 158 -17.87 3.65 -11.44
N ALA A 159 -16.63 3.41 -11.01
CA ALA A 159 -15.65 4.48 -10.82
C ALA A 159 -15.26 5.15 -12.15
N ILE A 160 -15.05 4.35 -13.20
CA ILE A 160 -14.75 4.86 -14.55
C ILE A 160 -15.89 5.73 -15.07
N LEU A 161 -17.15 5.26 -14.97
CA LEU A 161 -18.32 6.05 -15.34
C LEU A 161 -18.47 7.32 -14.48
N GLY A 162 -18.20 7.21 -13.18
CA GLY A 162 -18.20 8.35 -12.26
C GLY A 162 -17.17 9.42 -12.63
N ASN A 163 -16.00 9.00 -13.12
CA ASN A 163 -14.97 9.91 -13.64
C ASN A 163 -15.40 10.58 -14.94
N HIS A 164 -15.97 9.82 -15.88
CA HIS A 164 -16.50 10.35 -17.14
C HIS A 164 -17.55 11.45 -16.90
N ASP A 165 -18.44 11.26 -15.92
CA ASP A 165 -19.50 12.22 -15.59
C ASP A 165 -19.05 13.32 -14.60
N GLY A 166 -17.77 13.34 -14.19
CA GLY A 166 -17.20 14.33 -13.28
C GLY A 166 -17.56 14.18 -11.79
N ARG A 167 -18.32 13.14 -11.42
CA ARG A 167 -18.72 12.87 -10.02
C ARG A 167 -17.62 12.28 -9.16
N MET A 168 -16.67 11.57 -9.78
CA MET A 168 -15.56 10.92 -9.11
C MET A 168 -14.27 11.15 -9.93
N PRO A 169 -13.68 12.36 -9.89
CA PRO A 169 -12.47 12.65 -10.64
C PRO A 169 -11.34 11.71 -10.21
N LEU A 170 -10.80 10.93 -11.13
CA LEU A 170 -9.71 9.98 -10.89
C LEU A 170 -8.39 10.56 -11.38
N SER A 171 -7.30 10.21 -10.71
CA SER A 171 -5.97 10.46 -11.29
C SER A 171 -5.78 9.61 -12.57
N PRO A 172 -4.98 10.07 -13.55
CA PRO A 172 -4.74 9.29 -14.78
C PRO A 172 -4.23 7.85 -14.52
N PRO A 173 -3.29 7.62 -13.57
CA PRO A 173 -2.89 6.26 -13.21
C PRO A 173 -4.04 5.42 -12.65
N THR A 174 -4.85 5.99 -11.75
CA THR A 174 -6.00 5.29 -11.17
C THR A 174 -7.02 4.89 -12.24
N LEU A 175 -7.32 5.78 -13.18
CA LEU A 175 -8.22 5.49 -14.30
C LEU A 175 -7.69 4.33 -15.15
N ALA A 176 -6.40 4.35 -15.53
CA ALA A 176 -5.78 3.29 -16.31
C ALA A 176 -5.84 1.93 -15.59
N THR A 177 -5.46 1.90 -14.30
CA THR A 177 -5.52 0.68 -13.49
C THR A 177 -6.94 0.14 -13.36
N LEU A 178 -7.96 0.99 -13.23
CA LEU A 178 -9.35 0.52 -13.17
C LEU A 178 -9.83 -0.08 -14.50
N HIS A 179 -9.35 0.41 -15.64
CA HIS A 179 -9.65 -0.18 -16.94
C HIS A 179 -9.03 -1.58 -17.11
N GLU A 180 -7.85 -1.81 -16.55
CA GLU A 180 -7.19 -3.13 -16.57
C GLU A 180 -7.90 -4.17 -15.67
N LEU A 181 -8.77 -3.72 -14.76
CA LEU A 181 -9.55 -4.56 -13.84
C LEU A 181 -10.96 -4.92 -14.36
N LEU A 182 -11.32 -4.48 -15.56
CA LEU A 182 -12.57 -4.86 -16.25
C LEU A 182 -12.44 -6.20 -16.97
#